data_AF-A0AAV9ETX5-F1
#
_entry.id   AF-A0AAV9ETX5-F1
#
_cell.length_a   1.000
_cell.length_b   1.000
_cell.length_c   1.000
_cell.angle_alpha   90.00
_cell.angle_beta   90.00
_cell.angle_gamma   90.00
#
_symmetry.space_group_name_H-M   'P 1'
#
loop_
_entity.id
_entity.type
_entity.pdbx_description
1 polymer ?
#
loop_
_entity_poly.entity_id
_entity_poly.type
_entity_poly.pdbx_seq_one_letter_code
_entity_poly.pdbx_strand_id
1 'polypeptide(L)'
;MESRTGVVESLLRILSAVAAVATACVVGFNRQTKTIFFGYVKTATVKDLKALWILMIVASVSAGYHLLQLSRYMISAWLGKTSKDCCNKFAAWACYVLDQGVMYVMFASTCAGTQASLLAVTGESDLQWQKLCNIYTRFCIQIGGGLFCGLVASLMMSLVSLISANRLFKLYLCKR
;
A
#
# COMPACT_ATOMS: atom_id res chain seq x y z
N MET A 1 -18.21 -22.26 7.86
CA MET A 1 -16.77 -21.89 7.80
C MET A 1 -16.49 -20.91 6.68
N GLU A 2 -17.09 -21.09 5.49
CA GLU A 2 -16.95 -20.20 4.32
C GLU A 2 -17.34 -18.73 4.58
N SER A 3 -18.43 -18.46 5.32
CA SER A 3 -18.86 -17.07 5.60
C SER A 3 -17.90 -16.32 6.52
N ARG A 4 -17.27 -17.00 7.48
CA ARG A 4 -16.26 -16.39 8.37
C ARG A 4 -15.03 -15.93 7.58
N THR A 5 -14.57 -16.72 6.62
CA THR A 5 -13.43 -16.35 5.76
C THR A 5 -13.75 -15.15 4.87
N GLY A 6 -14.97 -15.06 4.34
CA GLY A 6 -15.41 -13.91 3.53
C GLY A 6 -15.49 -12.60 4.32
N VAL A 7 -15.98 -12.65 5.56
CA VAL A 7 -15.99 -11.48 6.46
C VAL A 7 -14.56 -11.05 6.79
N VAL A 8 -13.68 -11.99 7.16
CA VAL A 8 -12.28 -11.69 7.49
C VAL A 8 -11.55 -11.06 6.30
N GLU A 9 -11.71 -11.60 5.09
CA GLU A 9 -11.11 -10.99 3.90
C GLU A 9 -11.64 -9.57 3.66
N SER A 10 -12.95 -9.37 3.77
CA SER A 10 -13.55 -8.04 3.55
C SER A 10 -12.98 -7.03 4.54
N LEU A 11 -12.86 -7.39 5.82
CA LEU A 11 -12.22 -6.56 6.84
C LEU A 11 -10.75 -6.26 6.50
N LEU A 12 -9.97 -7.27 6.09
CA LEU A 12 -8.58 -7.08 5.69
C LEU A 12 -8.45 -6.15 4.47
N ARG A 13 -9.35 -6.26 3.49
CA ARG A 13 -9.38 -5.36 2.32
C ARG A 13 -9.74 -3.93 2.70
N ILE A 14 -10.69 -3.73 3.63
CA ILE A 14 -11.03 -2.41 4.17
C ILE A 14 -9.83 -1.81 4.88
N LEU A 15 -9.19 -2.57 5.79
CA LEU A 15 -8.00 -2.11 6.51
C LEU A 15 -6.85 -1.78 5.55
N SER A 16 -6.61 -2.62 4.54
CA SER A 16 -5.60 -2.38 3.50
C SER A 16 -5.90 -1.09 2.73
N ALA A 17 -7.16 -0.88 2.33
CA ALA A 17 -7.58 0.34 1.62
C ALA A 17 -7.40 1.58 2.49
N VAL A 18 -7.86 1.56 3.75
CA VAL A 18 -7.73 2.70 4.68
C VAL A 18 -6.26 3.04 4.92
N ALA A 19 -5.41 2.04 5.17
CA ALA A 19 -3.99 2.24 5.38
C ALA A 19 -3.27 2.76 4.12
N ALA A 20 -3.65 2.27 2.94
CA ALA A 20 -3.11 2.75 1.66
C ALA A 20 -3.55 4.19 1.35
N VAL A 21 -4.82 4.54 1.61
CA VAL A 21 -5.31 5.93 1.48
C VAL A 21 -4.59 6.84 2.47
N ALA A 22 -4.43 6.43 3.73
CA ALA A 22 -3.69 7.19 4.72
C ALA A 22 -2.25 7.44 4.25
N THR A 23 -1.57 6.41 3.73
CA THR A 23 -0.23 6.53 3.15
C THR A 23 -0.20 7.53 2.00
N ALA A 24 -1.11 7.39 1.02
CA ALA A 24 -1.18 8.26 -0.15
C ALA A 24 -1.44 9.72 0.23
N CYS A 25 -2.38 9.97 1.16
CA CYS A 25 -2.72 11.32 1.61
C CYS A 25 -1.60 11.94 2.45
N VAL A 26 -1.07 11.21 3.44
CA VAL A 26 -0.02 11.72 4.31
C VAL A 26 1.26 11.97 3.53
N VAL A 27 1.65 11.06 2.64
CA VAL A 27 2.82 11.29 1.79
C VAL A 27 2.50 12.42 0.80
N GLY A 28 1.42 12.31 0.03
CA GLY A 28 1.10 13.20 -1.10
C GLY A 28 0.82 14.66 -0.75
N PHE A 29 0.12 14.93 0.36
CA PHE A 29 -0.21 16.29 0.77
C PHE A 29 0.84 16.95 1.65
N ASN A 30 1.86 16.21 2.06
CA ASN A 30 2.92 16.77 2.89
C ASN A 30 3.82 17.70 2.07
N ARG A 31 3.88 18.95 2.51
CA ARG A 31 4.72 20.01 1.95
C ARG A 31 5.25 20.85 3.09
N GLN A 32 6.55 21.16 3.05
CA GLN A 32 7.14 22.07 4.01
C GLN A 32 8.12 23.01 3.32
N THR A 33 7.90 24.31 3.47
CA THR A 33 8.79 25.35 2.95
C THR A 33 9.71 25.84 4.07
N LYS A 34 11.02 25.88 3.79
CA LYS A 34 12.03 26.44 4.67
C LYS A 34 13.03 27.26 3.87
N THR A 35 13.56 28.30 4.49
CA THR A 35 14.74 29.02 4.02
C THR A 35 15.98 28.17 4.31
N ILE A 36 16.76 27.89 3.29
CA ILE A 36 18.08 27.26 3.39
C ILE A 36 19.19 28.31 3.28
N PHE A 37 20.45 27.87 3.34
CA PHE A 37 21.65 28.69 3.27
C PHE A 37 21.57 29.77 2.17
N PHE A 38 22.07 30.97 2.50
CA PHE A 38 22.04 32.18 1.65
C PHE A 38 20.66 32.76 1.35
N GLY A 39 19.63 32.45 2.16
CA GLY A 39 18.31 33.09 2.05
C GLY A 39 17.42 32.51 0.96
N TYR A 40 17.84 31.43 0.29
CA TYR A 40 17.04 30.76 -0.72
C TYR A 40 15.90 29.98 -0.06
N VAL A 41 14.67 30.24 -0.50
CA VAL A 41 13.49 29.49 -0.05
C VAL A 41 13.37 28.20 -0.86
N LYS A 42 13.43 27.05 -0.20
CA LYS A 42 13.15 25.74 -0.82
C LYS A 42 11.99 25.04 -0.14
N THR A 43 11.05 24.59 -0.96
CA THR A 43 9.92 23.77 -0.55
C THR A 43 10.28 22.31 -0.72
N ALA A 44 10.37 21.57 0.38
CA ALA A 44 10.44 20.12 0.34
C ALA A 44 9.07 19.57 -0.06
N THR A 45 9.05 18.89 -1.19
CA THR A 45 7.88 18.22 -1.75
C THR A 45 8.16 16.75 -1.97
N VAL A 46 7.10 15.96 -2.04
CA VAL A 46 7.13 14.53 -2.37
C VAL A 46 7.87 14.22 -3.68
N LYS A 47 7.88 15.18 -4.62
CA LYS A 47 8.51 15.01 -5.93
C LYS A 47 10.04 15.05 -5.87
N ASP A 48 10.60 15.63 -4.81
CA ASP A 48 12.04 15.76 -4.62
C ASP A 48 12.66 14.40 -4.24
N LEU A 49 11.90 13.55 -3.53
CA LEU A 49 12.26 12.15 -3.27
C LEU A 49 11.46 11.22 -4.19
N LYS A 50 12.07 10.75 -5.28
CA LYS A 50 11.42 9.85 -6.25
C LYS A 50 10.79 8.61 -5.60
N ALA A 51 11.41 8.06 -4.57
CA ALA A 51 10.87 6.93 -3.82
C ALA A 51 9.52 7.25 -3.14
N LEU A 52 9.36 8.43 -2.54
CA LEU A 52 8.11 8.85 -1.90
C LEU A 52 7.01 9.13 -2.93
N TRP A 53 7.37 9.69 -4.10
CA TRP A 53 6.43 9.83 -5.21
C TRP A 53 5.93 8.46 -5.69
N ILE A 54 6.84 7.51 -5.94
CA ILE A 54 6.46 6.15 -6.33
C ILE A 54 5.54 5.52 -5.28
N LEU A 55 5.89 5.60 -4.00
CA LEU A 55 5.05 5.12 -2.91
C LEU A 55 3.65 5.74 -2.92
N MET A 56 3.52 7.05 -3.14
CA MET A 56 2.21 7.72 -3.22
C MET A 56 1.36 7.17 -4.36
N ILE A 57 1.94 6.96 -5.56
CA ILE A 57 1.23 6.39 -6.71
C ILE A 57 0.79 4.96 -6.39
N VAL A 58 1.73 4.14 -5.92
CA VAL A 58 1.47 2.74 -5.61
C VAL A 58 0.39 2.60 -4.53
N ALA A 59 0.44 3.42 -3.48
CA ALA A 59 -0.59 3.47 -2.43
C ALA A 59 -1.96 3.87 -2.98
N SER A 60 -2.02 4.84 -3.90
CA SER A 60 -3.27 5.27 -4.53
C SER A 60 -3.88 4.17 -5.42
N VAL A 61 -3.06 3.50 -6.24
CA VAL A 61 -3.49 2.37 -7.08
C VAL A 61 -3.96 1.20 -6.23
N SER A 62 -3.23 0.88 -5.15
CA SER A 62 -3.56 -0.21 -4.25
C SER A 62 -4.88 0.04 -3.50
N ALA A 63 -5.12 1.27 -3.05
CA ALA A 63 -6.40 1.66 -2.47
C ALA A 63 -7.55 1.46 -3.46
N GLY A 64 -7.38 1.93 -4.71
CA GLY A 64 -8.35 1.73 -5.78
C GLY A 64 -8.64 0.25 -6.04
N TYR A 65 -7.61 -0.59 -6.10
CA TYR A 65 -7.74 -2.03 -6.27
C TYR A 65 -8.59 -2.68 -5.16
N HIS A 66 -8.30 -2.38 -3.89
CA HIS A 66 -9.07 -2.96 -2.78
C HIS A 66 -10.53 -2.49 -2.78
N LEU A 67 -10.81 -1.23 -3.14
CA LEU A 67 -12.17 -0.72 -3.30
C LEU A 67 -12.93 -1.42 -4.44
N LEU A 68 -12.29 -1.64 -5.59
CA LEU A 68 -12.87 -2.39 -6.71
C LEU A 68 -13.19 -3.82 -6.31
N GLN A 69 -12.32 -4.47 -5.53
CA GLN A 69 -12.58 -5.84 -5.10
C GLN A 69 -13.70 -5.92 -4.07
N LEU A 70 -13.78 -4.96 -3.15
CA LEU A 70 -14.91 -4.82 -2.21
C LEU A 70 -16.23 -4.56 -2.93
N SER A 71 -16.26 -3.67 -3.93
CA SER A 71 -17.47 -3.39 -4.69
C SER A 71 -17.94 -4.63 -5.47
N ARG A 72 -17.01 -5.40 -6.05
CA ARG A 72 -17.31 -6.68 -6.68
C ARG A 72 -17.97 -7.67 -5.71
N TYR A 73 -17.46 -7.79 -4.49
CA TYR A 73 -18.08 -8.65 -3.46
C TYR A 73 -19.49 -8.18 -3.10
N MET A 74 -19.68 -6.87 -2.85
CA MET A 74 -20.98 -6.29 -2.53
C MET A 74 -22.01 -6.49 -3.64
N ILE A 75 -21.62 -6.22 -4.89
CA ILE A 75 -22.47 -6.41 -6.08
C ILE A 75 -22.86 -7.89 -6.22
N SER A 76 -21.92 -8.82 -6.02
CA SER A 76 -22.21 -10.26 -6.10
C SER A 76 -23.19 -10.73 -5.03
N ALA A 77 -23.11 -10.17 -3.82
CA ALA A 77 -24.05 -10.45 -2.74
C ALA A 77 -25.45 -9.88 -3.03
N TRP A 78 -25.51 -8.64 -3.55
CA TRP A 78 -26.79 -7.97 -3.87
C TRP A 78 -27.55 -8.65 -5.01
N LEU A 79 -26.84 -9.13 -6.05
CA LEU A 79 -27.41 -9.85 -7.18
C LEU A 79 -27.92 -11.27 -6.83
N GLY A 80 -27.77 -11.72 -5.58
CA GLY A 80 -28.23 -13.05 -5.16
C GLY A 80 -27.51 -14.20 -5.88
N LYS A 81 -26.40 -13.92 -6.58
CA LYS A 81 -25.52 -14.94 -7.16
C LYS A 81 -24.82 -15.67 -6.02
N THR A 82 -25.54 -16.61 -5.42
CA THR A 82 -24.96 -17.64 -4.57
C THR A 82 -23.87 -18.30 -5.40
N SER A 83 -22.67 -18.38 -4.85
CA SER A 83 -21.43 -18.87 -5.45
C SER A 83 -21.51 -20.36 -5.88
N LYS A 84 -22.46 -20.70 -6.76
CA LYS A 84 -22.64 -22.00 -7.41
C LYS A 84 -22.18 -22.01 -8.86
N ASP A 85 -21.75 -20.87 -9.40
CA ASP A 85 -20.93 -20.87 -10.60
C ASP A 85 -19.50 -21.16 -10.13
N CYS A 86 -19.11 -22.44 -10.23
CA CYS A 86 -17.72 -22.87 -10.15
C CYS A 86 -16.83 -21.80 -10.78
N CYS A 87 -16.08 -21.12 -9.91
CA CYS A 87 -15.15 -20.07 -10.27
C CYS A 87 -14.40 -20.46 -11.54
N ASN A 88 -14.48 -19.64 -12.57
CA ASN A 88 -13.58 -19.74 -13.70
C ASN A 88 -12.16 -19.77 -13.11
N LYS A 89 -11.43 -20.87 -13.27
CA LYS A 89 -10.07 -21.05 -12.73
C LYS A 89 -9.18 -19.87 -13.08
N PHE A 90 -9.40 -19.33 -14.27
CA PHE A 90 -8.75 -18.12 -14.74
C PHE A 90 -9.01 -16.91 -13.84
N ALA A 91 -10.26 -16.68 -13.42
CA ALA A 91 -10.61 -15.58 -12.53
C ALA A 91 -10.01 -15.75 -11.12
N ALA A 92 -9.97 -16.98 -10.60
CA ALA A 92 -9.32 -17.26 -9.30
C ALA A 92 -7.80 -17.01 -9.37
N TRP A 93 -7.15 -17.46 -10.45
CA TRP A 93 -5.75 -17.17 -10.72
C TRP A 93 -5.48 -15.67 -10.87
N ALA A 94 -6.31 -14.96 -11.64
CA ALA A 94 -6.17 -13.52 -11.84
C ALA A 94 -6.30 -12.77 -10.51
N CYS A 95 -7.28 -13.12 -9.65
CA CYS A 95 -7.41 -12.52 -8.33
C CYS A 95 -6.15 -12.77 -7.48
N TYR A 96 -5.65 -14.00 -7.44
CA TYR A 96 -4.45 -14.33 -6.68
C TYR A 96 -3.21 -13.57 -7.16
N VAL A 97 -2.95 -13.55 -8.48
CA VAL A 97 -1.81 -12.84 -9.06
C VAL A 97 -1.90 -11.33 -8.82
N LEU A 98 -3.10 -10.74 -8.92
CA LEU A 98 -3.31 -9.33 -8.64
C LEU A 98 -3.15 -9.00 -7.16
N ASP A 99 -3.73 -9.80 -6.25
CA ASP A 99 -3.59 -9.62 -4.79
C ASP A 99 -2.10 -9.65 -4.40
N GLN A 100 -1.37 -10.64 -4.91
CA GLN A 100 0.05 -10.83 -4.65
C GLN A 100 0.91 -9.72 -5.29
N GLY A 101 0.59 -9.30 -6.51
CA GLY A 101 1.30 -8.24 -7.21
C GLY A 101 1.18 -6.88 -6.50
N VAL A 102 -0.03 -6.52 -6.07
CA VAL A 102 -0.28 -5.29 -5.30
C VAL A 102 0.48 -5.31 -3.97
N MET A 103 0.46 -6.45 -3.27
CA MET A 103 1.23 -6.64 -2.03
C MET A 103 2.74 -6.40 -2.25
N TYR A 104 3.33 -7.02 -3.27
CA TYR A 104 4.78 -6.89 -3.52
C TYR A 104 5.19 -5.46 -3.86
N VAL A 105 4.43 -4.79 -4.74
CA VAL A 105 4.77 -3.43 -5.16
C VAL A 105 4.58 -2.43 -4.00
N MET A 106 3.54 -2.61 -3.18
CA MET A 106 3.35 -1.82 -1.95
C MET A 106 4.50 -2.01 -0.96
N PHE A 107 4.90 -3.25 -0.71
CA PHE A 107 6.00 -3.55 0.19
C PHE A 107 7.33 -2.97 -0.32
N ALA A 108 7.65 -3.22 -1.59
CA ALA A 108 8.89 -2.73 -2.20
C ALA A 108 8.98 -1.20 -2.21
N SER A 109 7.90 -0.51 -2.60
CA SER A 109 7.86 0.96 -2.57
C SER A 109 7.93 1.53 -1.16
N THR A 110 7.33 0.87 -0.17
CA THR A 110 7.44 1.25 1.24
C THR A 110 8.88 1.10 1.73
N CYS A 111 9.54 -0.03 1.44
CA CYS A 111 10.95 -0.23 1.79
C CYS A 111 11.86 0.80 1.13
N ALA A 112 11.67 1.09 -0.16
CA ALA A 112 12.42 2.12 -0.87
C ALA A 112 12.19 3.51 -0.26
N GLY A 113 10.95 3.85 0.11
CA GLY A 113 10.61 5.08 0.81
C GLY A 113 11.25 5.19 2.19
N THR A 114 11.28 4.08 2.95
CA THR A 114 11.95 4.01 4.24
C THR A 114 13.46 4.18 4.11
N GLN A 115 14.10 3.50 3.16
CA GLN A 115 15.53 3.66 2.92
C GLN A 115 15.89 5.10 2.54
N ALA A 116 15.12 5.71 1.64
CA ALA A 116 15.32 7.11 1.27
C ALA A 116 15.11 8.08 2.45
N SER A 117 14.15 7.77 3.33
CA SER A 117 13.88 8.57 4.53
C SER A 117 14.96 8.38 5.61
N LEU A 118 15.54 7.19 5.73
CA LEU A 118 16.67 6.95 6.62
C LEU A 118 17.87 7.82 6.22
N LEU A 119 18.20 7.88 4.93
CA LEU A 119 19.24 8.78 4.41
C LEU A 119 18.96 10.25 4.76
N ALA A 120 17.69 10.68 4.74
CA ALA A 120 17.30 12.04 5.12
C ALA A 120 17.45 12.33 6.63
N VAL A 121 17.40 11.29 7.48
CA VAL A 121 17.59 11.38 8.94
C VAL A 121 19.07 11.29 9.32
N THR A 122 19.78 10.31 8.78
CA THR A 122 21.19 10.04 9.13
C THR A 122 22.14 11.02 8.45
N GLY A 123 21.85 11.41 7.20
CA GLY A 123 22.83 12.00 6.32
C GLY A 123 23.90 10.99 5.89
N GLU A 124 24.79 11.42 4.99
CA GLU A 124 25.98 10.66 4.58
C GLU A 124 27.10 11.63 4.22
N SER A 125 28.22 11.59 4.92
CA SER A 125 29.33 12.53 4.73
C SER A 125 30.05 12.30 3.40
N ASP A 126 30.17 11.04 2.98
CA ASP A 126 30.89 10.67 1.75
C ASP A 126 30.15 11.14 0.50
N LEU A 127 28.82 11.25 0.59
CA LEU A 127 27.96 11.78 -0.47
C LEU A 127 27.67 13.28 -0.30
N GLN A 128 28.29 13.94 0.70
CA GLN A 128 28.00 15.32 1.10
C GLN A 128 26.50 15.55 1.42
N TRP A 129 25.78 14.49 1.79
CA TRP A 129 24.35 14.54 2.05
C TRP A 129 24.08 14.98 3.49
N GLN A 130 23.56 16.20 3.63
CA GLN A 130 23.26 16.79 4.93
C GLN A 130 21.96 16.22 5.53
N LYS A 131 21.86 16.24 6.86
CA LYS A 131 20.67 15.81 7.61
C LYS A 131 19.49 16.72 7.31
N LEU A 132 18.56 16.24 6.50
CA LEU A 132 17.43 17.02 6.00
C LEU A 132 16.31 17.14 7.05
N CYS A 133 16.14 16.12 7.90
CA CYS A 133 15.08 16.10 8.91
C CYS A 133 15.31 17.07 10.09
N ASN A 134 16.52 17.59 10.27
CA ASN A 134 16.76 18.72 11.19
C ASN A 134 16.17 20.04 10.66
N ILE A 135 16.10 20.20 9.34
CA ILE A 135 15.57 21.40 8.68
C ILE A 135 14.05 21.28 8.49
N TYR A 136 13.61 20.12 8.00
CA TYR A 136 12.21 19.82 7.65
C TYR A 136 11.56 18.80 8.61
N THR A 137 11.65 19.06 9.92
CA THR A 137 11.22 18.10 10.96
C THR A 137 9.76 17.69 10.84
N ARG A 138 8.83 18.64 10.62
CA ARG A 138 7.40 18.35 10.45
C ARG A 138 7.17 17.43 9.25
N PHE A 139 7.82 17.71 8.13
CA PHE A 139 7.73 16.89 6.94
C PHE A 139 8.21 15.47 7.24
N CYS A 140 9.37 15.30 7.87
CA CYS A 140 9.89 13.97 8.19
C CYS A 140 9.01 13.18 9.16
N ILE A 141 8.46 13.81 10.20
CA ILE A 141 7.54 13.14 11.13
C ILE A 141 6.28 12.65 10.39
N GLN A 142 5.70 13.49 9.52
CA GLN A 142 4.54 13.11 8.73
C GLN A 142 4.86 11.99 7.74
N ILE A 143 5.98 12.05 7.01
CA ILE A 143 6.43 10.96 6.14
C ILE A 143 6.63 9.66 6.93
N GLY A 144 7.22 9.73 8.13
CA GLY A 144 7.36 8.57 9.01
C GLY A 144 6.02 7.89 9.33
N GLY A 145 4.99 8.69 9.63
CA GLY A 145 3.62 8.19 9.80
C GLY A 145 3.06 7.54 8.53
N GLY A 146 3.27 8.16 7.37
CA GLY A 146 2.86 7.61 6.08
C GLY A 146 3.53 6.27 5.75
N LEU A 147 4.84 6.15 6.00
CA LEU A 147 5.59 4.90 5.83
C LEU A 147 5.10 3.80 6.77
N PHE A 148 4.79 4.15 8.02
CA PHE A 148 4.22 3.21 8.97
C PHE A 148 2.86 2.67 8.48
N CYS A 149 1.98 3.55 7.99
CA CYS A 149 0.73 3.13 7.34
C CYS A 149 0.98 2.23 6.12
N GLY A 150 1.99 2.53 5.31
CA GLY A 150 2.35 1.72 4.13
C GLY A 150 2.82 0.31 4.50
N LEU A 151 3.57 0.18 5.60
CA LEU A 151 4.00 -1.11 6.14
C LEU A 151 2.80 -1.92 6.65
N VAL A 152 1.90 -1.28 7.41
CA VAL A 152 0.66 -1.92 7.89
C VAL A 152 -0.19 -2.37 6.70
N ALA A 153 -0.34 -1.55 5.67
CA ALA A 153 -1.05 -1.91 4.44
C ALA A 153 -0.44 -3.16 3.79
N SER A 154 0.89 -3.22 3.66
CA SER A 154 1.62 -4.35 3.07
C SER A 154 1.38 -5.66 3.85
N LEU A 155 1.37 -5.60 5.18
CA LEU A 155 1.08 -6.76 6.04
C LEU A 155 -0.37 -7.26 5.85
N MET A 156 -1.34 -6.35 5.81
CA MET A 156 -2.75 -6.71 5.60
C MET A 156 -2.96 -7.32 4.19
N MET A 157 -2.33 -6.76 3.17
CA MET A 157 -2.35 -7.30 1.80
C MET A 157 -1.72 -8.69 1.70
N SER A 158 -0.69 -8.95 2.51
CA SER A 158 -0.07 -10.28 2.60
C SER A 158 -1.08 -11.32 3.11
N LEU A 159 -1.86 -10.99 4.14
CA LEU A 159 -2.92 -11.86 4.65
C LEU A 159 -4.03 -12.09 3.62
N VAL A 160 -4.43 -11.04 2.87
CA VAL A 160 -5.38 -11.18 1.76
C VAL A 160 -4.86 -12.14 0.69
N SER A 161 -3.58 -12.03 0.34
CA SER A 161 -2.95 -12.90 -0.67
C SER A 161 -2.89 -14.36 -0.22
N LEU A 162 -2.66 -14.63 1.08
CA LEU A 162 -2.73 -15.98 1.64
C LEU A 162 -4.15 -16.57 1.58
N ILE A 163 -5.18 -15.76 1.87
CA ILE A 163 -6.58 -16.19 1.73
C ILE A 163 -6.91 -16.51 0.27
N SER A 164 -6.44 -15.66 -0.65
CA SER A 164 -6.59 -15.83 -2.10
C SER A 164 -5.94 -17.14 -2.60
N ALA A 165 -4.70 -17.40 -2.16
CA ALA A 165 -3.99 -18.65 -2.44
C ALA A 165 -4.73 -19.88 -1.89
N ASN A 166 -5.18 -19.82 -0.63
CA ASN A 166 -5.91 -20.91 0.00
C ASN A 166 -7.19 -21.28 -0.77
N ARG A 167 -7.93 -20.30 -1.28
CA ARG A 167 -9.09 -20.55 -2.13
C ARG A 167 -8.72 -21.17 -3.47
N LEU A 168 -7.66 -20.67 -4.10
CA LEU A 168 -7.15 -21.22 -5.36
C LEU A 168 -6.79 -22.70 -5.19
N PHE A 169 -5.98 -23.06 -4.18
CA PHE A 169 -5.56 -24.43 -3.97
C PHE A 169 -6.72 -25.37 -3.60
N LYS A 170 -7.66 -24.92 -2.76
CA LYS A 170 -8.88 -25.71 -2.45
C LYS A 170 -9.70 -26.03 -3.70
N LEU A 171 -9.75 -25.11 -4.67
CA LEU A 171 -10.44 -25.33 -5.93
C LEU A 171 -9.79 -26.42 -6.80
N TYR A 172 -8.48 -26.65 -6.68
CA TYR A 172 -7.81 -27.77 -7.35
C TYR A 172 -7.89 -29.08 -6.57
N LEU A 173 -7.84 -29.03 -5.23
CA LEU A 173 -7.92 -30.23 -4.38
C LEU A 173 -9.30 -30.91 -4.42
N CYS A 174 -10.39 -30.16 -4.59
CA CYS A 174 -11.75 -30.70 -4.67
C CYS A 174 -12.02 -31.48 -5.98
N LYS A 175 -11.07 -31.51 -6.94
CA LYS A 175 -11.19 -32.22 -8.22
C LYS A 175 -10.45 -33.58 -8.24
N ARG A 176 -9.88 -34.03 -7.12
CA ARG A 176 -9.22 -35.33 -7.01
C ARG A 176 -10.04 -36.28 -6.14
#